data_AF-A0A1U7SU54-F1
#
_entry.id   AF-A0A1U7SU54-F1
#
_cell.length_a   1.000
_cell.length_b   1.000
_cell.length_c   1.000
_cell.angle_alpha   90.00
_cell.angle_beta   90.00
_cell.angle_gamma   90.00
#
_symmetry.space_group_name_H-M   'P 1'
#
loop_
_entity.id
_entity.type
_entity.pdbx_description
1 polymer ?
#
loop_
_entity_poly.entity_id
_entity_poly.type
_entity_poly.pdbx_seq_one_letter_code
_entity_poly.pdbx_strand_id
1 'polypeptide(L)'
;MEQGKGLAGLILAVLLQGTLAQAQKGKHGIEVNDNREDGSVLLTCNLNEKDVNITWFKDRKMYLTTSKNTLNLGSSTKDPRGIYQCKGQQKKSEPLQMYYRMCQNCIELNASTISGFVLAEIISIFFLSVGVYFIAGQDGVRQSRASDKQTLLPNDQLYQPLKDRENDQYSLLQGNQLRKN
;
A
#
# COMPACT_ATOMS: atom_id res chain seq x y z
N MET A 1 -12.10 -0.50 -49.63
CA MET A 1 -12.00 -0.79 -48.18
C MET A 1 -11.20 0.33 -47.55
N GLU A 2 -11.89 1.41 -47.16
CA GLU A 2 -11.28 2.57 -46.50
C GLU A 2 -12.12 2.92 -45.29
N GLN A 3 -11.80 2.34 -44.14
CA GLN A 3 -12.19 2.85 -42.82
C GLN A 3 -11.18 2.31 -41.82
N GLY A 4 -10.36 3.18 -41.23
CA GLY A 4 -9.45 2.73 -40.17
C GLY A 4 -8.27 3.63 -39.82
N LYS A 5 -8.27 4.92 -40.17
CA LYS A 5 -7.17 5.83 -39.80
C LYS A 5 -7.60 7.15 -39.12
N GLY A 6 -8.89 7.44 -38.99
CA GLY A 6 -9.37 8.70 -38.42
C GLY A 6 -9.47 8.76 -36.89
N LEU A 7 -9.53 7.62 -36.19
CA LEU A 7 -9.85 7.58 -34.75
C LEU A 7 -8.61 7.63 -33.83
N ALA A 8 -7.44 7.21 -34.31
CA ALA A 8 -6.21 7.24 -33.49
C ALA A 8 -5.64 8.66 -33.31
N GLY A 9 -5.88 9.57 -34.26
CA GLY A 9 -5.37 10.95 -34.19
C GLY A 9 -6.14 11.85 -33.22
N LEU A 10 -7.43 11.57 -32.98
CA LEU A 10 -8.27 12.40 -32.11
C LEU A 10 -8.05 12.11 -30.62
N ILE A 11 -7.57 10.92 -30.25
CA ILE A 11 -7.31 10.56 -28.84
C ILE A 11 -6.03 11.21 -28.32
N LEU A 12 -5.04 11.50 -29.18
CA LEU A 12 -3.79 12.18 -28.77
C LEU A 12 -3.95 13.69 -28.53
N ALA A 13 -4.96 14.34 -29.11
CA ALA A 13 -5.15 15.78 -28.94
C ALA A 13 -5.81 16.15 -27.59
N VAL A 14 -6.57 15.22 -26.99
CA VAL A 14 -7.32 15.48 -25.74
C VAL A 14 -6.41 15.40 -24.50
N LEU A 15 -5.28 14.70 -24.56
CA LEU A 15 -4.38 14.50 -23.43
C LEU A 15 -3.39 15.66 -23.17
N LEU A 16 -3.28 16.63 -24.07
CA LEU A 16 -2.29 17.72 -24.00
C LEU A 16 -2.85 19.05 -23.49
N GLN A 17 -4.16 19.17 -23.26
CA GLN A 17 -4.75 20.38 -22.67
C GLN A 17 -4.87 20.22 -21.15
N GLY A 18 -3.72 20.01 -20.50
CA GLY A 18 -3.60 20.29 -19.08
C GLY A 18 -3.76 21.80 -18.88
N THR A 19 -4.98 22.25 -18.57
CA THR A 19 -5.21 23.60 -18.09
C THR A 19 -4.50 23.73 -16.75
N LEU A 20 -3.27 24.26 -16.77
CA LEU A 20 -2.65 24.80 -15.58
C LEU A 20 -3.59 25.89 -15.07
N ALA A 21 -4.25 25.63 -13.94
CA ALA A 21 -4.98 26.65 -13.20
C ALA A 21 -3.92 27.66 -12.73
N GLN A 22 -3.69 28.67 -13.57
CA GLN A 22 -2.87 29.81 -13.22
C GLN A 22 -3.63 30.52 -12.10
N ALA A 23 -3.19 30.31 -10.86
CA ALA A 23 -3.61 31.11 -9.72
C ALA A 23 -3.25 32.56 -10.05
N GLN A 24 -4.21 33.32 -10.58
CA GLN A 24 -4.06 34.74 -10.73
C GLN A 24 -3.89 35.29 -9.31
N LYS A 25 -2.64 35.59 -8.93
CA LYS A 25 -2.33 36.57 -7.87
C LYS A 25 -2.86 37.91 -8.36
N GLY A 26 -4.18 38.07 -8.36
CA GLY A 26 -4.81 39.39 -8.38
C GLY A 26 -4.23 40.15 -7.20
N LYS A 27 -4.06 41.48 -7.35
CA LYS A 27 -3.53 42.40 -6.35
C LYS A 27 -4.42 42.49 -5.09
N HIS A 28 -4.74 41.36 -4.48
CA HIS A 28 -5.42 41.27 -3.20
C HIS A 28 -4.45 41.83 -2.17
N GLY A 29 -4.91 42.82 -1.39
CA GLY A 29 -4.11 43.46 -0.35
C GLY A 29 -3.71 42.53 0.80
N ILE A 30 -3.96 41.22 0.70
CA ILE A 30 -3.55 40.20 1.67
C ILE A 30 -2.82 39.10 0.90
N GLU A 31 -1.60 38.79 1.33
CA GLU A 31 -0.79 37.67 0.87
C GLU A 31 -0.78 36.55 1.91
N VAL A 32 -0.87 35.31 1.45
CA VAL A 32 -0.82 34.11 2.30
C VAL A 32 0.57 33.48 2.15
N ASN A 33 1.22 33.26 3.29
CA ASN A 33 2.47 32.53 3.39
C ASN A 33 2.22 31.26 4.21
N ASP A 34 2.25 30.11 3.55
CA ASP A 34 1.94 28.79 4.09
C ASP A 34 3.11 27.81 4.04
N ASN A 35 4.22 28.18 3.40
CA ASN A 35 5.40 27.34 3.18
C ASN A 35 6.44 27.43 4.30
N ARG A 36 6.01 27.65 5.55
CA ARG A 36 6.92 27.73 6.71
C ARG A 36 7.23 26.34 7.25
N GLU A 37 8.48 26.14 7.70
CA GLU A 37 8.94 24.87 8.29
C GLU A 37 8.13 24.44 9.52
N ASP A 38 7.55 25.40 10.25
CA ASP A 38 6.70 25.15 11.41
C ASP A 38 5.26 24.71 11.04
N GLY A 39 4.94 24.63 9.74
CA GLY A 39 3.61 24.32 9.23
C GLY A 39 2.54 25.35 9.60
N SER A 40 2.96 26.56 10.03
CA SER A 40 2.04 27.65 10.39
C SER A 40 1.66 28.51 9.20
N VAL A 41 0.43 29.02 9.21
CA VAL A 41 -0.09 29.91 8.18
C VAL A 41 0.02 31.36 8.64
N LEU A 42 0.71 32.18 7.86
CA LEU A 42 0.93 33.60 8.11
C LEU A 42 0.24 34.44 7.02
N LEU A 43 -0.58 35.40 7.42
CA LEU A 43 -1.14 36.40 6.52
C LEU A 43 -0.31 37.68 6.59
N THR A 44 -0.05 38.30 5.45
CA THR A 44 0.64 39.59 5.33
C THR A 44 -0.28 40.59 4.63
N CYS A 45 -0.45 41.78 5.19
CA CYS A 45 -1.34 42.80 4.63
C CYS A 45 -0.57 43.83 3.77
N ASN A 46 -0.59 43.68 2.45
CA ASN A 46 0.14 44.56 1.53
C ASN A 46 -0.59 45.90 1.26
N LEU A 47 -1.15 46.53 2.30
CA LEU A 47 -1.60 47.92 2.25
C LEU A 47 -0.38 48.82 2.47
N ASN A 48 -0.17 49.80 1.58
CA ASN A 48 1.03 50.65 1.50
C ASN A 48 1.66 51.02 2.87
N GLU A 49 2.99 50.98 2.91
CA GLU A 49 3.93 50.93 4.06
C GLU A 49 3.80 51.94 5.23
N LYS A 50 2.81 52.84 5.27
CA LYS A 50 2.72 53.90 6.30
C LYS A 50 1.73 53.64 7.42
N ASP A 51 1.12 52.46 7.46
CA ASP A 51 0.10 52.13 8.46
C ASP A 51 0.75 51.63 9.77
N VAL A 52 0.84 52.52 10.76
CA VAL A 52 1.40 52.25 12.11
C VAL A 52 0.59 51.18 12.85
N ASN A 53 -0.70 51.04 12.53
CA ASN A 53 -1.62 50.09 13.15
C ASN A 53 -2.50 49.41 12.09
N ILE A 54 -2.45 48.08 12.06
CA ILE A 54 -3.27 47.27 11.17
C ILE A 54 -4.33 46.57 12.01
N THR A 55 -5.58 46.80 11.63
CA THR A 55 -6.74 46.12 12.22
C THR A 55 -7.13 44.93 11.36
N TRP A 56 -7.08 43.75 11.95
CA TRP A 56 -7.52 42.51 11.32
C TRP A 56 -8.98 42.22 11.68
N PHE A 57 -9.74 41.80 10.67
CA PHE A 57 -11.11 41.35 10.81
C PHE A 57 -11.19 39.89 10.39
N LYS A 58 -11.93 39.10 11.17
CA LYS A 58 -12.32 37.74 10.86
C LYS A 58 -13.84 37.68 10.81
N ASP A 59 -14.40 37.19 9.71
CA ASP A 59 -15.85 37.03 9.50
C ASP A 59 -16.64 38.32 9.78
N ARG A 60 -16.08 39.46 9.32
CA ARG A 60 -16.57 40.84 9.52
C ARG A 60 -16.52 41.37 10.95
N LYS A 61 -15.99 40.61 11.92
CA LYS A 61 -15.76 41.05 13.30
C LYS A 61 -14.30 41.44 13.48
N MET A 62 -14.05 42.48 14.27
CA MET A 62 -12.68 42.85 14.65
C MET A 62 -12.05 41.70 15.42
N TYR A 63 -10.88 41.24 14.97
CA TYR A 63 -10.16 40.12 15.56
C TYR A 63 -8.99 40.63 16.43
N LEU A 64 -8.11 41.45 15.86
CA LEU A 64 -6.92 41.95 16.55
C LEU A 64 -6.42 43.24 15.89
N THR A 65 -5.87 44.15 16.70
CA THR A 65 -5.08 45.29 16.21
C THR A 65 -3.61 45.05 16.55
N THR A 66 -2.73 45.14 15.56
CA THR A 66 -1.29 44.93 15.72
C THR A 66 -0.52 46.01 14.97
N SER A 67 0.69 46.33 15.45
CA SER A 67 1.64 47.19 14.71
C SER A 67 2.40 46.40 13.63
N LYS A 68 2.37 45.07 13.69
CA LYS A 68 2.98 44.22 12.68
C LYS A 68 2.02 44.02 11.50
N ASN A 69 2.58 43.97 10.31
CA ASN A 69 1.83 43.71 9.09
C ASN A 69 1.41 42.24 8.91
N THR A 70 1.66 41.41 9.91
CA THR A 70 1.48 39.97 9.83
C THR A 70 0.53 39.45 10.88
N LEU A 71 -0.28 38.45 10.50
CA LEU A 71 -1.21 37.73 11.37
C LEU A 71 -0.93 36.24 11.29
N ASN A 72 -0.51 35.65 12.41
CA ASN A 72 -0.27 34.21 12.51
C ASN A 72 -1.59 33.50 12.88
N LEU A 73 -2.03 32.57 12.03
CA LEU A 73 -3.24 31.76 12.24
C LEU A 73 -2.95 30.45 13.01
N GLY A 74 -1.69 30.18 13.32
CA GLY A 74 -1.22 28.93 13.90
C GLY A 74 -1.00 27.85 12.85
N SER A 75 -0.92 26.60 13.30
CA SER A 75 -0.68 25.45 12.42
C SER A 75 -1.80 25.28 11.39
N SER A 76 -1.42 25.06 10.14
CA SER A 76 -2.31 24.69 9.03
C SER A 76 -3.17 23.47 9.37
N THR A 77 -2.66 22.54 10.19
CA THR A 77 -3.36 21.32 10.63
C THR A 77 -4.61 21.58 11.45
N LYS A 78 -4.77 22.79 12.02
CA LYS A 78 -5.98 23.18 12.76
C LYS A 78 -7.11 23.66 11.84
N ASP A 79 -6.95 23.54 10.52
CA ASP A 79 -7.93 23.97 9.52
C ASP A 79 -8.38 25.43 9.74
N PRO A 80 -7.46 26.41 9.67
CA PRO A 80 -7.85 27.82 9.78
C PRO A 80 -8.77 28.19 8.61
N ARG A 81 -10.04 28.46 8.92
CA ARG A 81 -11.10 28.84 7.97
C ARG A 81 -11.70 30.18 8.37
N GLY A 82 -12.22 30.89 7.36
CA GLY A 82 -12.97 32.13 7.55
C GLY A 82 -12.62 33.19 6.52
N ILE A 83 -13.31 34.32 6.60
CA ILE A 83 -13.07 35.48 5.74
C ILE A 83 -12.23 36.50 6.50
N TYR A 84 -11.04 36.78 5.99
CA TYR A 84 -10.11 37.73 6.60
C TYR A 84 -10.04 39.02 5.79
N GLN A 85 -9.95 40.13 6.50
CA GLN A 85 -9.75 41.46 5.94
C GLN A 85 -8.77 42.22 6.83
N CYS A 86 -7.89 43.02 6.23
CA CYS A 86 -7.06 43.95 6.97
C CYS A 86 -7.49 45.39 6.65
N LYS A 87 -7.37 46.26 7.65
CA LYS A 87 -7.65 47.69 7.52
C LYS A 87 -6.44 48.46 8.04
N GLY A 88 -5.86 49.27 7.16
CA GLY A 88 -4.87 50.29 7.49
C GLY A 88 -5.52 51.59 7.96
N GLN A 89 -4.79 52.70 7.97
CA GLN A 89 -5.33 53.98 8.42
C GLN A 89 -6.44 54.50 7.49
N GLN A 90 -6.24 54.39 6.17
CA GLN A 90 -7.17 54.94 5.19
C GLN A 90 -7.79 53.90 4.26
N LYS A 91 -7.12 52.76 4.06
CA LYS A 91 -7.55 51.74 3.12
C LYS A 91 -7.92 50.45 3.83
N LYS A 92 -8.90 49.76 3.26
CA LYS A 92 -9.31 48.41 3.65
C LYS A 92 -9.01 47.46 2.51
N SER A 93 -8.48 46.28 2.82
CA SER A 93 -8.26 45.25 1.82
C SER A 93 -9.58 44.62 1.38
N GLU A 94 -9.54 43.97 0.22
CA GLU A 94 -10.59 43.06 -0.20
C GLU A 94 -10.66 41.84 0.77
N PRO A 95 -11.87 41.26 0.97
CA PRO A 95 -12.02 39.99 1.69
C PRO A 95 -11.20 38.88 1.04
N LEU A 96 -10.41 38.19 1.86
CA LEU A 96 -9.77 36.94 1.49
C LEU A 96 -10.47 35.79 2.21
N GLN A 97 -11.10 34.89 1.45
CA GLN A 97 -11.70 33.68 1.99
C GLN A 97 -10.63 32.60 2.11
N MET A 98 -10.28 32.24 3.36
CA MET A 98 -9.39 31.13 3.66
C MET A 98 -10.17 29.84 3.81
N TYR A 99 -9.71 28.82 3.09
CA TYR A 99 -10.25 27.47 3.15
C TYR A 99 -9.11 26.46 3.21
N TYR A 100 -8.60 26.20 4.42
CA TYR A 100 -7.72 25.06 4.67
C TYR A 100 -8.54 23.80 4.92
N ARG A 101 -8.14 22.71 4.27
CA ARG A 101 -8.59 21.36 4.55
C ARG A 101 -7.36 20.46 4.57
N MET A 102 -6.71 20.41 5.72
CA MET A 102 -5.61 19.49 5.96
C MET A 102 -6.18 18.14 6.38
N CYS A 103 -5.64 17.04 5.86
CA CYS A 103 -5.87 15.73 6.47
C CYS A 103 -4.63 15.36 7.30
N GLN A 104 -4.81 15.06 8.58
CA GLN A 104 -3.73 14.57 9.44
C GLN A 104 -3.18 13.19 9.01
N ASN A 105 -3.84 12.50 8.07
CA ASN A 105 -3.45 11.17 7.58
C ASN A 105 -3.61 11.00 6.06
N CYS A 106 -3.58 12.07 5.27
CA CYS A 106 -3.58 11.93 3.82
C CYS A 106 -2.18 11.48 3.36
N ILE A 107 -2.09 10.26 2.82
CA ILE A 107 -0.88 9.79 2.13
C ILE A 107 -0.95 10.32 0.71
N GLU A 108 0.10 11.02 0.27
CA GLU A 108 0.24 11.36 -1.14
C GLU A 108 0.50 10.07 -1.93
N LEU A 109 -0.53 9.62 -2.64
CA LEU A 109 -0.49 8.49 -3.54
C LEU A 109 0.20 8.88 -4.85
N ASN A 110 1.51 9.09 -4.74
CA ASN A 110 2.37 9.32 -5.88
C ASN A 110 2.67 7.98 -6.58
N ALA A 111 2.88 8.01 -7.90
CA ALA A 111 3.20 6.83 -8.68
C ALA A 111 4.44 6.08 -8.12
N SER A 112 5.41 6.82 -7.60
CA SER A 112 6.58 6.27 -6.90
C SER A 112 6.19 5.49 -5.63
N THR A 113 5.36 6.05 -4.75
CA THR A 113 4.90 5.39 -3.53
C THR A 113 4.13 4.10 -3.84
N ILE A 114 3.21 4.15 -4.81
CA ILE A 114 2.44 3.00 -5.27
C ILE A 114 3.37 1.92 -5.83
N SER A 115 4.32 2.30 -6.67
CA SER A 115 5.30 1.36 -7.23
C SER A 115 6.14 0.69 -6.14
N GLY A 116 6.51 1.44 -5.09
CA GLY A 116 7.25 0.92 -3.95
C GLY A 116 6.47 -0.14 -3.17
N PHE A 117 5.18 0.10 -2.91
CA PHE A 117 4.32 -0.90 -2.27
C PHE A 117 4.18 -2.17 -3.10
N VAL A 118 3.97 -2.05 -4.40
CA VAL A 118 3.87 -3.21 -5.29
C VAL A 118 5.18 -4.00 -5.31
N LEU A 119 6.33 -3.34 -5.40
CA LEU A 119 7.63 -4.00 -5.37
C LEU A 119 7.90 -4.71 -4.03
N ALA A 120 7.58 -4.07 -2.91
CA ALA A 120 7.74 -4.67 -1.58
C ALA A 120 6.86 -5.92 -1.40
N GLU A 121 5.61 -5.87 -1.86
CA GLU A 121 4.70 -7.02 -1.84
C GLU A 121 5.22 -8.19 -2.69
N ILE A 122 5.71 -7.92 -3.90
CA ILE A 122 6.28 -8.97 -4.77
C ILE A 122 7.47 -9.64 -4.09
N ILE A 123 8.38 -8.85 -3.50
CA ILE A 123 9.57 -9.37 -2.83
C ILE A 123 9.17 -10.19 -1.59
N SER A 124 8.21 -9.70 -0.80
CA SER A 124 7.69 -10.39 0.38
C SER A 124 7.10 -11.77 0.02
N ILE A 125 6.21 -11.80 -0.97
CA ILE A 125 5.58 -13.03 -1.46
C ILE A 125 6.63 -14.01 -2.00
N PHE A 126 7.64 -13.52 -2.72
CA PHE A 126 8.73 -14.35 -3.23
C PHE A 126 9.49 -15.05 -2.09
N PHE A 127 9.88 -14.33 -1.05
CA PHE A 127 10.57 -14.92 0.10
C PHE A 127 9.71 -15.94 0.85
N LEU A 128 8.42 -15.63 1.06
CA LEU A 128 7.48 -16.57 1.67
C LEU A 128 7.33 -17.84 0.82
N SER A 129 7.21 -17.69 -0.50
CA SER A 129 7.11 -18.81 -1.44
C SER A 129 8.35 -19.70 -1.40
N VAL A 130 9.55 -19.11 -1.43
CA VAL A 130 10.81 -19.84 -1.35
C VAL A 130 10.96 -20.55 -0.01
N GLY A 131 10.59 -19.90 1.09
CA GLY A 131 10.59 -20.50 2.43
C GLY A 131 9.69 -21.75 2.51
N VAL A 132 8.44 -21.64 2.06
CA VAL A 132 7.51 -22.77 2.01
C VAL A 132 8.02 -23.88 1.09
N TYR A 133 8.58 -23.51 -0.07
CA TYR A 133 9.16 -24.49 -1.00
C TYR A 133 10.28 -25.30 -0.36
N PHE A 134 11.19 -24.67 0.40
CA PHE A 134 12.26 -25.38 1.09
C PHE A 134 11.75 -26.26 2.25
N ILE A 135 10.74 -25.81 2.99
CA ILE A 135 10.13 -26.60 4.08
C ILE A 135 9.44 -27.85 3.50
N ALA A 136 8.58 -27.68 2.50
CA ALA A 136 7.85 -28.79 1.88
C ALA A 136 8.77 -29.71 1.05
N GLY A 137 9.83 -29.18 0.45
CA GLY A 137 10.81 -29.97 -0.30
C GLY A 137 11.72 -30.84 0.58
N GLN A 138 11.81 -30.57 1.87
CA GLN A 138 12.63 -31.35 2.80
C GLN A 138 12.03 -32.73 3.15
N ASP A 139 10.73 -32.93 2.91
CA ASP A 139 10.04 -34.20 3.19
C ASP A 139 10.35 -35.31 2.16
N GLY A 140 11.10 -35.00 1.09
CA GLY A 140 11.29 -35.91 -0.05
C GLY A 140 12.58 -36.75 -0.11
N VAL A 141 13.62 -36.51 0.71
CA VAL A 141 14.96 -37.10 0.41
C VAL A 141 15.70 -37.75 1.59
N ARG A 142 15.22 -37.66 2.83
CA ARG A 142 15.81 -38.44 3.94
C ARG A 142 14.77 -39.06 4.86
N GLN A 143 13.96 -39.96 4.31
CA GLN A 143 13.69 -41.16 5.09
C GLN A 143 15.05 -41.85 5.28
N SER A 144 15.67 -41.60 6.43
CA SER A 144 16.66 -42.50 7.01
C SER A 144 16.00 -43.87 7.09
N ARG A 145 16.14 -44.65 6.01
CA ARG A 145 15.84 -46.07 5.96
C ARG A 145 16.93 -46.79 6.73
N ALA A 146 17.06 -46.42 8.00
CA ALA A 146 18.01 -46.93 8.96
C ALA A 146 17.23 -47.42 10.19
N SER A 147 16.17 -48.21 9.96
CA SER A 147 15.54 -48.97 11.04
C SER A 147 14.61 -50.08 10.52
N ASP A 148 14.90 -50.64 9.33
CA ASP A 148 14.21 -51.88 8.93
C ASP A 148 15.11 -52.77 8.05
N LYS A 149 16.39 -52.85 8.42
CA LYS A 149 17.07 -54.13 8.34
C LYS A 149 17.01 -54.70 9.73
N GLN A 150 15.94 -55.44 9.99
CA GLN A 150 15.92 -56.41 11.06
C GLN A 150 17.23 -57.21 10.94
N THR A 151 18.16 -57.01 11.87
CA THR A 151 19.35 -57.84 12.01
C THR A 151 18.83 -59.23 12.32
N LEU A 152 18.62 -60.03 11.27
CA LEU A 152 18.34 -61.44 11.40
C LEU A 152 19.52 -62.01 12.17
N LEU A 153 19.30 -62.34 13.45
CA LEU A 153 20.21 -63.24 14.14
C LEU A 153 20.31 -64.47 13.24
N PRO A 154 21.53 -64.92 12.88
CA PRO A 154 21.71 -66.19 12.18
C PRO A 154 21.27 -67.28 13.16
N ASN A 155 19.98 -67.57 13.17
CA ASN A 155 19.41 -68.69 13.88
C ASN A 155 19.59 -69.90 12.97
N ASP A 156 20.81 -70.44 12.98
CA ASP A 156 21.26 -71.45 12.04
C ASP A 156 20.57 -72.82 12.18
N GLN A 157 19.64 -73.04 13.13
CA GLN A 157 19.11 -74.40 13.38
C GLN A 157 17.65 -74.56 13.82
N LEU A 158 16.76 -73.54 13.76
CA LEU A 158 15.38 -73.73 14.28
C LEU A 158 14.34 -74.16 13.24
N TYR A 159 14.67 -74.23 11.96
CA TYR A 159 13.76 -74.82 10.98
C TYR A 159 14.42 -75.99 10.27
N GLN A 160 13.80 -77.15 10.44
CA GLN A 160 14.16 -78.37 9.74
C GLN A 160 13.90 -78.16 8.25
N PRO A 161 14.90 -78.37 7.36
CA PRO A 161 14.69 -78.22 5.93
C PRO A 161 13.65 -79.24 5.46
N LEU A 162 12.69 -78.75 4.66
CA LEU A 162 11.67 -79.58 4.04
C LEU A 162 12.36 -80.61 3.14
N LYS A 163 12.31 -81.89 3.57
CA LYS A 163 12.81 -83.03 2.81
C LYS A 163 11.93 -83.21 1.57
N ASP A 164 12.56 -83.47 0.43
CA ASP A 164 11.85 -83.78 -0.81
C ASP A 164 10.89 -84.96 -0.59
N ARG A 165 9.67 -84.81 -1.09
CA ARG A 165 8.49 -85.61 -0.70
C ARG A 165 8.66 -87.09 -1.09
N GLU A 166 9.14 -87.90 -0.15
CA GLU A 166 8.99 -89.36 -0.23
C GLU A 166 7.50 -89.70 -0.12
N ASN A 167 7.04 -90.56 -1.04
CA ASN A 167 5.64 -90.91 -1.24
C ASN A 167 5.19 -91.86 -0.12
N ASP A 168 5.00 -91.32 1.08
CA ASP A 168 4.61 -92.12 2.23
C ASP A 168 3.12 -92.50 2.19
N GLN A 169 2.85 -93.65 2.81
CA GLN A 169 1.65 -94.49 2.74
C GLN A 169 0.31 -93.81 3.10
N TYR A 170 0.33 -92.55 3.54
CA TYR A 170 -0.85 -91.75 3.88
C TYR A 170 -1.20 -90.66 2.83
N SER A 171 -0.47 -90.60 1.71
CA SER A 171 -0.74 -89.65 0.61
C SER A 171 -1.86 -90.07 -0.35
N LEU A 172 -2.43 -91.27 -0.16
CA LEU A 172 -3.49 -91.84 -1.00
C LEU A 172 -4.84 -91.86 -0.27
N LEU A 173 -5.33 -90.70 0.15
CA LEU A 173 -6.75 -90.59 0.47
C LEU A 173 -7.52 -90.36 -0.83
N GLN A 174 -8.09 -91.46 -1.32
CA GLN A 174 -8.94 -91.55 -2.50
C GLN A 174 -10.07 -90.51 -2.39
N GLY A 175 -9.96 -89.45 -3.21
CA GLY A 175 -11.00 -88.44 -3.33
C GLY A 175 -12.28 -89.08 -3.88
N ASN A 176 -13.36 -88.99 -3.11
CA ASN A 176 -14.70 -89.35 -3.56
C ASN A 176 -15.06 -88.59 -4.84
N GLN A 177 -15.18 -89.31 -5.96
CA GLN A 177 -15.82 -88.81 -7.17
C GLN A 177 -17.19 -89.47 -7.33
N LEU A 178 -18.17 -88.61 -7.54
CA LEU A 178 -19.60 -88.88 -7.63
C LEU A 178 -20.02 -89.43 -9.01
N ARG A 179 -20.89 -90.45 -8.97
CA ARG A 179 -21.97 -90.84 -9.92
C ARG A 179 -21.66 -91.03 -11.42
N LYS A 180 -22.08 -92.19 -11.97
CA LYS A 180 -22.96 -92.22 -13.16
C LYS A 180 -23.69 -93.58 -13.35
N ASN A 181 -25.01 -93.44 -13.61
CA ASN A 181 -26.03 -94.34 -14.17
C ASN A 181 -26.37 -95.64 -13.44
#